data_AF-A0A4R8WQW1-F1
#
_entry.id   AF-A0A4R8WQW1-F1
#
_cell.length_a   1.000
_cell.length_b   1.000
_cell.length_c   1.000
_cell.angle_alpha   90.00
_cell.angle_beta   90.00
_cell.angle_gamma   90.00
#
_symmetry.space_group_name_H-M   'P 1'
#
loop_
_entity.id
_entity.type
_entity.pdbx_description
1 polymer ?
#
loop_
_entity_poly.entity_id
_entity_poly.type
_entity_poly.pdbx_seq_one_letter_code
_entity_poly.pdbx_strand_id
1 'polypeptide(L)'
;MSGKGRAVDTEMLGLAREAFGAAIERVSAAPASVARAMYGPLAESVWWAICIDEELEVVESYRSRRNTDPQGNVVNGLRYARSALGHHRFFAVQTAGGVSIPYVIPYKIETFGAWLPVADLPDFDQQSTFRPRYEQYVAGRRVLDTLVDAAGWFDRACAESLA
;
A
#
# COMPACT_ATOMS: atom_id res chain seq x y z
N MET A 1 7.58 13.92 -27.08
CA MET A 1 6.18 14.06 -27.52
C MET A 1 5.43 14.80 -26.43
N SER A 2 5.06 16.05 -26.67
CA SER A 2 4.37 16.90 -25.69
C SER A 2 2.95 16.37 -25.50
N GLY A 3 2.72 15.57 -24.47
CA GLY A 3 1.37 15.21 -24.04
C GLY A 3 0.63 16.49 -23.68
N LYS A 4 -0.60 16.66 -24.18
CA LYS A 4 -1.52 17.70 -23.69
C LYS A 4 -1.50 17.63 -22.17
N GLY A 5 -1.21 18.75 -21.50
CA GLY A 5 -1.25 18.83 -20.04
C GLY A 5 -2.64 18.44 -19.55
N ARG A 6 -2.79 17.20 -19.11
CA ARG A 6 -4.00 16.70 -18.47
C ARG A 6 -4.05 17.37 -17.09
N ALA A 7 -5.12 18.10 -16.82
CA ALA A 7 -5.37 18.62 -15.48
C ALA A 7 -5.76 17.45 -14.54
N VAL A 8 -5.47 17.60 -13.25
CA VAL A 8 -5.93 16.67 -12.22
C VAL A 8 -7.46 16.68 -12.18
N ASP A 9 -8.09 15.52 -12.30
CA ASP A 9 -9.52 15.38 -12.06
C ASP A 9 -9.79 15.33 -10.55
N THR A 10 -10.18 16.48 -9.99
CA THR A 10 -10.36 16.64 -8.54
C THR A 10 -11.52 15.83 -7.98
N GLU A 11 -12.57 15.61 -8.78
CA GLU A 11 -13.72 14.80 -8.38
C GLU A 11 -13.32 13.33 -8.29
N MET A 12 -12.68 12.81 -9.35
CA MET A 12 -12.19 11.43 -9.38
C MET A 12 -11.15 11.18 -8.30
N LEU A 13 -10.27 12.15 -8.03
CA LEU A 13 -9.27 12.06 -6.96
C LEU A 13 -9.93 12.01 -5.56
N GLY A 14 -11.00 12.77 -5.35
CA GLY A 14 -11.81 12.72 -4.13
C GLY A 14 -12.44 11.34 -3.92
N LEU A 15 -13.13 10.83 -4.95
CA LEU A 15 -13.76 9.51 -4.94
C LEU A 15 -12.75 8.38 -4.68
N ALA A 16 -11.58 8.43 -5.32
CA ALA A 16 -10.54 7.43 -5.14
C ALA A 16 -9.98 7.45 -3.71
N ARG A 17 -9.83 8.62 -3.08
CA ARG A 17 -9.40 8.75 -1.68
C ARG A 17 -10.43 8.21 -0.69
N GLU A 18 -11.71 8.51 -0.90
CA GLU A 18 -12.79 7.95 -0.07
C GLU A 18 -12.83 6.42 -0.19
N ALA A 19 -12.73 5.89 -1.41
CA ALA A 19 -12.70 4.45 -1.65
C ALA A 19 -11.46 3.78 -1.04
N PHE A 20 -10.30 4.45 -1.10
CA PHE A 20 -9.08 3.98 -0.45
C PHE A 20 -9.23 3.93 1.08
N GLY A 21 -9.76 4.98 1.70
CA GLY A 21 -10.03 5.02 3.14
C GLY A 21 -10.99 3.90 3.58
N ALA A 22 -12.10 3.72 2.86
CA ALA A 22 -13.05 2.65 3.14
C ALA A 22 -12.43 1.24 2.99
N ALA A 23 -11.51 1.05 2.04
CA ALA A 23 -10.79 -0.21 1.87
C ALA A 23 -9.82 -0.45 3.04
N ILE A 24 -9.14 0.58 3.55
CA ILE A 24 -8.29 0.50 4.75
C ILE A 24 -9.11 0.10 5.97
N GLU A 25 -10.30 0.68 6.17
CA GLU A 25 -11.20 0.30 7.26
C GLU A 25 -11.58 -1.19 7.18
N ARG A 26 -11.88 -1.69 5.98
CA ARG A 26 -12.14 -3.12 5.75
C ARG A 26 -10.92 -3.99 6.06
N VAL A 27 -9.70 -3.54 5.73
CA VAL A 27 -8.46 -4.24 6.11
C VAL A 27 -8.30 -4.26 7.62
N SER A 28 -8.56 -3.14 8.30
CA SER A 28 -8.45 -3.03 9.76
C SER A 28 -9.48 -3.89 10.50
N ALA A 29 -10.68 -4.05 9.94
CA ALA A 29 -11.73 -4.88 10.51
C ALA A 29 -11.54 -6.38 10.21
N ALA A 30 -10.70 -6.73 9.24
CA ALA A 30 -10.44 -8.12 8.88
C ALA A 30 -9.60 -8.81 9.98
N PRO A 31 -10.02 -10.00 10.47
CA PRO A 31 -9.25 -10.73 11.47
C PRO A 31 -7.90 -11.16 10.90
N ALA A 32 -6.80 -10.63 11.47
CA ALA A 32 -5.44 -10.93 11.02
C ALA A 32 -5.03 -12.40 11.15
N SER A 33 -5.71 -13.15 12.02
CA SER A 33 -5.59 -14.61 12.14
C SER A 33 -6.14 -15.36 10.92
N VAL A 34 -6.93 -14.70 10.08
CA VAL A 34 -7.53 -15.25 8.87
C VAL A 34 -6.98 -14.47 7.68
N ALA A 35 -5.78 -14.82 7.22
CA ALA A 35 -5.13 -14.18 6.07
C ALA A 35 -6.11 -14.00 4.90
N ARG A 36 -6.93 -15.02 4.61
CA ARG A 36 -7.95 -14.98 3.56
C ARG A 36 -8.98 -13.86 3.68
N ALA A 37 -9.30 -13.41 4.89
CA ALA A 37 -10.23 -12.31 5.12
C ALA A 37 -9.63 -10.94 4.75
N MET A 38 -8.30 -10.80 4.81
CA MET A 38 -7.60 -9.55 4.45
C MET A 38 -7.46 -9.37 2.93
N TYR A 39 -7.66 -10.43 2.16
CA TYR A 39 -7.30 -10.51 0.75
C TYR A 39 -8.05 -9.53 -0.15
N GLY A 40 -9.37 -9.54 -0.09
CA GLY A 40 -10.20 -8.62 -0.87
C GLY A 40 -9.94 -7.16 -0.51
N PRO A 41 -10.08 -6.77 0.77
CA PRO A 41 -9.82 -5.41 1.23
C PRO A 41 -8.40 -4.90 0.91
N LEU A 42 -7.38 -5.76 1.01
CA LEU A 42 -6.01 -5.37 0.70
C LEU A 42 -5.80 -5.13 -0.80
N ALA A 43 -6.31 -6.03 -1.64
CA ALA A 43 -6.23 -5.86 -3.09
C ALA A 43 -6.92 -4.57 -3.53
N GLU A 44 -8.09 -4.29 -2.95
CA GLU A 44 -8.83 -3.05 -3.16
C GLU A 44 -8.03 -1.81 -2.69
N SER A 45 -7.44 -1.87 -1.50
CA SER A 45 -6.63 -0.77 -0.95
C SER A 45 -5.45 -0.43 -1.87
N VAL A 46 -4.72 -1.46 -2.29
CA VAL A 46 -3.58 -1.29 -3.20
C VAL A 46 -4.03 -0.75 -4.55
N TRP A 47 -5.16 -1.23 -5.08
CA TRP A 47 -5.71 -0.73 -6.34
C TRP A 47 -6.02 0.77 -6.29
N TRP A 48 -6.76 1.22 -5.26
CA TRP A 48 -7.09 2.63 -5.10
C TRP A 48 -5.86 3.51 -4.86
N ALA A 49 -4.88 3.03 -4.10
CA ALA A 49 -3.61 3.74 -3.93
C ALA A 49 -2.91 3.99 -5.28
N ILE A 50 -2.91 3.02 -6.20
CA ILE A 50 -2.33 3.21 -7.54
C ILE A 50 -3.16 4.16 -8.39
N CYS A 51 -4.49 4.10 -8.33
CA CYS A 51 -5.34 5.06 -9.04
C CYS A 51 -5.06 6.52 -8.61
N ILE A 52 -4.93 6.76 -7.29
CA ILE A 52 -4.60 8.09 -6.75
C ILE A 52 -3.21 8.53 -7.24
N ASP A 53 -2.23 7.64 -7.13
CA ASP A 53 -0.85 7.92 -7.51
C ASP A 53 -0.71 8.22 -9.01
N GLU A 54 -1.38 7.46 -9.87
CA GLU A 54 -1.41 7.71 -11.32
C GLU A 54 -2.05 9.05 -11.67
N GLU A 55 -3.10 9.45 -10.96
CA GLU A 55 -3.76 10.73 -11.24
C GLU A 55 -2.97 11.93 -10.74
N LEU A 56 -2.18 11.77 -9.68
CA LEU A 56 -1.26 12.80 -9.20
C LEU A 56 0.01 12.91 -10.08
N GLU A 57 0.35 11.89 -10.86
CA GLU A 57 1.54 11.91 -11.73
C GLU A 57 1.46 12.93 -12.89
N VAL A 58 0.28 13.51 -13.15
CA VAL A 58 0.14 14.63 -14.10
C VAL A 58 0.75 15.93 -13.57
N VAL A 59 0.94 16.04 -12.25
CA VAL A 59 1.56 17.19 -11.59
C VAL A 59 3.09 17.05 -11.69
N GLU A 60 3.73 18.00 -12.36
CA GLU A 60 5.17 17.93 -12.70
C GLU A 60 6.08 17.64 -11.49
N SER A 61 5.80 18.28 -10.35
CA SER A 61 6.61 18.12 -9.13
C SER A 61 6.33 16.84 -8.35
N TYR A 62 5.18 16.19 -8.59
CA TYR A 62 4.68 15.11 -7.74
C TYR A 62 5.64 13.94 -7.64
N ARG A 63 6.13 13.44 -8.77
CA ARG A 63 7.06 12.30 -8.82
C ARG A 63 8.34 12.58 -8.02
N SER A 64 8.89 13.79 -8.15
CA SER A 64 10.09 14.18 -7.42
C SER A 64 9.83 14.15 -5.92
N ARG A 65 8.75 14.79 -5.46
CA ARG A 65 8.39 14.83 -4.03
C ARG A 65 8.13 13.42 -3.48
N ARG A 66 7.37 12.58 -4.20
CA ARG A 66 7.09 11.18 -3.83
C ARG A 66 8.37 10.37 -3.66
N ASN A 67 9.32 10.52 -4.58
CA ASN A 67 10.55 9.74 -4.57
C ASN A 67 11.54 10.18 -3.47
N THR A 68 11.42 11.40 -2.95
CA THR A 68 12.25 11.90 -1.84
C THR A 68 11.62 11.71 -0.46
N ASP A 69 10.30 11.54 -0.37
CA ASP A 69 9.57 11.35 0.89
C ASP A 69 9.54 9.85 1.29
N PRO A 70 9.84 9.49 2.56
CA PRO A 70 9.76 8.11 3.02
C PRO A 70 8.37 7.47 2.87
N GLN A 71 7.29 8.19 3.16
CA GLN A 71 5.91 7.73 2.96
C GLN A 71 5.53 7.74 1.47
N GLY A 72 6.03 8.71 0.70
CA GLY A 72 5.91 8.67 -0.76
C GLY A 72 6.55 7.41 -1.38
N ASN A 73 7.68 6.95 -0.83
CA ASN A 73 8.32 5.71 -1.28
C ASN A 73 7.55 4.44 -0.88
N VAL A 74 6.68 4.49 0.13
CA VAL A 74 5.74 3.40 0.41
C VAL A 74 4.83 3.18 -0.79
N VAL A 75 4.34 4.24 -1.44
CA VAL A 75 3.51 4.15 -2.65
C VAL A 75 4.26 3.47 -3.80
N ASN A 76 5.54 3.79 -4.01
CA ASN A 76 6.39 3.09 -4.97
C ASN A 76 6.51 1.59 -4.64
N GLY A 77 6.66 1.23 -3.36
CA GLY A 77 6.62 -0.16 -2.93
C GLY A 77 5.26 -0.83 -3.21
N LEU A 78 4.15 -0.13 -2.97
CA LEU A 78 2.81 -0.64 -3.28
C LEU A 78 2.59 -0.89 -4.77
N ARG A 79 3.26 -0.16 -5.68
CA ARG A 79 3.25 -0.47 -7.13
C ARG A 79 3.82 -1.85 -7.43
N TYR A 80 4.90 -2.23 -6.75
CA TYR A 80 5.46 -3.58 -6.86
C TYR A 80 4.48 -4.63 -6.31
N ALA A 81 3.89 -4.36 -5.13
CA ALA A 81 2.88 -5.24 -4.54
C ALA A 81 1.66 -5.44 -5.46
N ARG A 82 1.17 -4.37 -6.10
CA ARG A 82 0.08 -4.40 -7.09
C ARG A 82 0.43 -5.29 -8.28
N SER A 83 1.66 -5.18 -8.78
CA SER A 83 2.15 -6.02 -9.88
C SER A 83 2.17 -7.50 -9.48
N ALA A 84 2.60 -7.82 -8.26
CA ALA A 84 2.56 -9.18 -7.73
C ALA A 84 1.12 -9.72 -7.67
N LEU A 85 0.18 -8.91 -7.16
CA LEU A 85 -1.23 -9.29 -6.98
C LEU A 85 -1.97 -9.47 -8.32
N GLY A 86 -1.74 -8.59 -9.30
CA GLY A 86 -2.48 -8.54 -10.57
C GLY A 86 -2.19 -9.68 -11.54
N HIS A 87 -1.03 -10.35 -11.42
CA HIS A 87 -0.58 -11.40 -12.34
C HIS A 87 -0.79 -12.83 -11.80
N HIS A 88 -1.89 -13.06 -11.07
CA HIS A 88 -2.34 -14.37 -10.55
C HIS A 88 -1.51 -14.98 -9.42
N ARG A 89 -0.81 -14.16 -8.62
CA ARG A 89 0.02 -14.65 -7.51
C ARG A 89 -0.52 -14.14 -6.20
N PHE A 90 -1.32 -14.98 -5.57
CA PHE A 90 -2.06 -14.62 -4.37
C PHE A 90 -1.15 -14.59 -3.12
N PHE A 91 -1.04 -13.36 -2.59
CA PHE A 91 -0.68 -12.89 -1.24
C PHE A 91 0.76 -12.87 -0.75
N ALA A 92 1.29 -11.65 -0.86
CA ALA A 92 2.40 -11.09 -0.12
C ALA A 92 2.06 -10.78 1.36
N VAL A 93 1.25 -11.59 2.05
CA VAL A 93 0.92 -11.34 3.47
C VAL A 93 1.11 -12.59 4.31
N GLN A 94 1.92 -12.48 5.37
CA GLN A 94 2.04 -13.48 6.43
C GLN A 94 1.37 -12.98 7.71
N THR A 95 0.79 -13.90 8.48
CA THR A 95 0.45 -13.63 9.88
C THR A 95 1.74 -13.63 10.69
N ALA A 96 2.02 -12.52 11.37
CA ALA A 96 3.16 -12.37 12.27
C ALA A 96 2.68 -12.09 13.71
N GLY A 97 3.47 -12.55 14.69
CA GLY A 97 3.16 -12.44 16.12
C GLY A 97 2.50 -13.67 16.73
N GLY A 98 2.34 -13.66 18.06
CA GLY A 98 1.75 -14.73 18.87
C GLY A 98 2.78 -15.68 19.50
N VAL A 99 2.83 -15.75 20.83
CA VAL A 99 3.57 -16.79 21.58
C VAL A 99 2.57 -17.48 22.50
N SER A 100 2.48 -18.82 22.43
CA SER A 100 1.75 -19.62 23.41
C SER A 100 2.73 -20.02 24.51
N ILE A 101 2.72 -19.29 25.62
CA ILE A 101 3.52 -19.61 26.81
C ILE A 101 2.60 -20.32 27.81
N PRO A 102 2.98 -21.47 28.41
CA PRO A 102 2.12 -22.22 29.34
C PRO A 102 1.85 -21.50 30.68
N TYR A 103 2.28 -20.25 30.82
CA TYR A 103 1.96 -19.38 31.95
C TYR A 103 0.93 -18.34 31.51
N VAL A 104 -0.13 -18.18 32.31
CA VAL A 104 -1.16 -17.14 32.12
C VAL A 104 -0.54 -15.78 32.39
N ILE A 105 0.15 -15.23 31.38
CA ILE A 105 0.49 -13.81 31.34
C ILE A 105 -0.77 -13.12 30.81
N PRO A 106 -1.35 -12.12 31.52
CA PRO A 106 -2.52 -11.38 31.05
C PRO A 106 -2.20 -10.40 29.90
N TYR A 107 -1.21 -10.74 29.05
CA TYR A 107 -0.85 -10.00 27.86
C TYR A 107 -1.25 -10.82 26.63
N LYS A 108 -2.20 -10.28 25.85
CA LYS A 108 -2.47 -10.78 24.50
C LYS A 108 -1.40 -10.22 23.58
N ILE A 109 -0.52 -11.07 23.06
CA ILE A 109 0.33 -10.69 21.93
C ILE A 109 -0.57 -10.69 20.70
N GLU A 110 -0.92 -9.50 20.20
CA GLU A 110 -1.76 -9.36 19.02
C GLU A 110 -1.06 -9.93 17.79
N THR A 111 -1.82 -10.66 16.97
CA THR A 111 -1.37 -11.11 15.65
C THR A 111 -1.72 -10.04 14.63
N PHE A 112 -0.85 -9.83 13.64
CA PHE A 112 -1.07 -8.86 12.59
C PHE A 112 -0.66 -9.41 11.22
N GLY A 113 -1.29 -8.89 10.17
CA GLY A 113 -0.84 -9.13 8.80
C GLY A 113 0.38 -8.26 8.48
N ALA A 114 1.46 -8.90 8.02
CA ALA A 114 2.67 -8.24 7.57
C ALA A 114 2.96 -8.58 6.11
N TRP A 115 3.57 -7.65 5.38
CA TRP A 115 4.03 -7.91 4.03
C TRP A 115 5.12 -8.98 4.00
N LEU A 116 5.06 -9.89 3.02
CA LEU A 116 6.10 -10.89 2.82
C LEU A 116 7.44 -10.22 2.46
N PRO A 117 8.57 -10.77 2.92
CA PRO A 117 9.88 -10.45 2.37
C PRO A 117 9.93 -10.72 0.86
N VAL A 118 10.76 -9.96 0.13
CA VAL A 118 10.94 -10.16 -1.32
C VAL A 118 11.38 -11.57 -1.67
N ALA A 119 12.22 -12.19 -0.83
CA ALA A 119 12.70 -13.56 -1.04
C ALA A 119 11.58 -14.61 -0.97
N ASP A 120 10.49 -14.30 -0.27
CA ASP A 120 9.33 -15.18 -0.12
C ASP A 120 8.23 -14.85 -1.14
N LEU A 121 8.42 -13.82 -1.95
CA LEU A 121 7.55 -13.53 -3.09
C LEU A 121 7.93 -14.42 -4.27
N PRO A 122 6.94 -14.97 -5.00
CA PRO A 122 7.21 -15.72 -6.21
C PRO A 122 7.93 -14.85 -7.24
N ASP A 123 8.95 -15.36 -7.92
CA ASP A 123 9.85 -14.57 -8.77
C ASP A 123 9.14 -13.94 -9.99
N PHE A 124 9.07 -12.61 -10.07
CA PHE A 124 8.47 -11.89 -11.20
C PHE A 124 9.32 -10.70 -11.65
N ASP A 125 9.56 -10.62 -12.96
CA ASP A 125 10.40 -9.57 -13.56
C ASP A 125 9.67 -8.24 -13.82
N GLN A 126 8.35 -8.23 -13.68
CA GLN A 126 7.57 -7.02 -13.91
C GLN A 126 7.73 -6.01 -12.78
N GLN A 127 7.80 -4.72 -13.14
CA GLN A 127 7.94 -3.63 -12.18
C GLN A 127 9.20 -3.76 -11.29
N SER A 128 10.25 -4.43 -11.78
CA SER A 128 11.53 -4.63 -11.07
C SER A 128 12.18 -3.32 -10.60
N THR A 129 11.91 -2.21 -11.27
CA THR A 129 12.31 -0.85 -10.85
C THR A 129 11.79 -0.47 -9.47
N PHE A 130 10.62 -0.99 -9.05
CA PHE A 130 10.02 -0.71 -7.75
C PHE A 130 10.40 -1.72 -6.67
N ARG A 131 11.04 -2.84 -7.03
CA ARG A 131 11.46 -3.88 -6.09
C ARG A 131 12.33 -3.34 -4.94
N PRO A 132 13.35 -2.50 -5.17
CA PRO A 132 14.16 -1.96 -4.07
C PRO A 132 13.34 -1.09 -3.11
N ARG A 133 12.30 -0.39 -3.61
CA ARG A 133 11.41 0.42 -2.77
C ARG A 133 10.47 -0.44 -1.94
N TYR A 134 9.96 -1.53 -2.52
CA TYR A 134 9.19 -2.50 -1.76
C TYR A 134 10.04 -3.12 -0.64
N GLU A 135 11.25 -3.57 -0.95
CA GLU A 135 12.17 -4.16 0.03
C GLU A 135 12.49 -3.22 1.18
N GLN A 136 12.77 -1.94 0.87
CA GLN A 136 13.16 -0.96 1.87
C GLN A 136 11.98 -0.41 2.69
N TYR A 137 10.82 -0.17 2.07
CA TYR A 137 9.72 0.61 2.68
C TYR A 137 8.45 -0.18 2.94
N VAL A 138 8.33 -1.43 2.49
CA VAL A 138 7.07 -2.22 2.60
C VAL A 138 7.30 -3.60 3.18
N ALA A 139 8.27 -4.36 2.67
CA ALA A 139 8.53 -5.74 3.06
C ALA A 139 8.70 -5.90 4.58
N GLY A 140 8.06 -6.92 5.16
CA GLY A 140 8.11 -7.21 6.60
C GLY A 140 7.33 -6.24 7.50
N ARG A 141 6.84 -5.11 6.97
CA ARG A 141 6.05 -4.13 7.74
C ARG A 141 4.61 -4.59 7.89
N ARG A 142 3.94 -4.10 8.94
CA ARG A 142 2.49 -4.26 9.10
C ARG A 142 1.77 -3.66 7.90
N VAL A 143 0.83 -4.43 7.34
CA VAL A 143 0.04 -3.99 6.18
C VAL A 143 -0.67 -2.67 6.48
N LEU A 144 -1.34 -2.58 7.63
CA LEU A 144 -2.10 -1.39 8.00
C LEU A 144 -1.22 -0.13 8.06
N ASP A 145 -0.05 -0.21 8.71
CA ASP A 145 0.87 0.91 8.84
C ASP A 145 1.30 1.46 7.47
N THR A 146 1.60 0.58 6.52
CA THR A 146 1.98 1.02 5.15
C THR A 146 0.82 1.66 4.38
N LEU A 147 -0.42 1.19 4.59
CA LEU A 147 -1.58 1.80 3.94
C LEU A 147 -1.89 3.17 4.54
N VAL A 148 -1.76 3.31 5.86
CA VAL A 148 -1.89 4.58 6.57
C VAL A 148 -0.80 5.57 6.16
N ASP A 149 0.45 5.12 6.02
CA ASP A 149 1.54 5.96 5.49
C ASP A 149 1.23 6.47 4.07
N ALA A 150 0.73 5.59 3.19
CA ALA A 150 0.33 5.98 1.85
C ALA A 150 -0.83 7.00 1.86
N ALA A 151 -1.85 6.79 2.71
CA ALA A 151 -2.94 7.74 2.88
C ALA A 151 -2.44 9.12 3.35
N GLY A 152 -1.57 9.14 4.38
CA GLY A 152 -0.96 10.36 4.89
C GLY A 152 -0.10 11.08 3.85
N TRP A 153 0.59 10.35 2.98
CA TRP A 153 1.27 10.93 1.82
C TRP A 153 0.29 11.56 0.83
N PHE A 154 -0.78 10.86 0.46
CA PHE A 154 -1.77 11.37 -0.49
C PHE A 154 -2.48 12.62 0.01
N ASP A 155 -2.80 12.70 1.30
CA ASP A 155 -3.41 13.88 1.90
C ASP A 155 -2.54 15.13 1.71
N ARG A 156 -1.23 15.03 2.00
CA ARG A 156 -0.28 16.12 1.77
C ARG A 156 -0.12 16.44 0.29
N ALA A 157 0.02 15.41 -0.54
CA ALA A 157 0.21 15.58 -1.97
C ALA A 157 -0.97 16.28 -2.65
N CYS A 158 -2.21 15.97 -2.23
CA CYS A 158 -3.42 16.61 -2.72
C CYS A 158 -3.51 18.07 -2.25
N ALA A 159 -3.23 18.34 -0.97
CA ALA A 159 -3.25 19.71 -0.44
C ALA A 159 -2.29 20.64 -1.21
N GLU A 160 -1.10 20.15 -1.57
CA GLU A 160 -0.12 20.91 -2.34
C GLU A 160 -0.43 21.02 -3.84
N SER A 161 -1.22 20.09 -4.40
CA SER A 161 -1.55 20.07 -5.83
C SER A 161 -2.83 20.87 -6.17
N LEU A 162 -3.61 21.21 -5.15
CA LEU A 162 -4.87 21.98 -5.26
C LEU A 162 -4.75 23.42 -4.74
N ALA A 163 -3.58 23.79 -4.21
CA ALA A 163 -3.24 25.14 -3.75
C ALA A 163 -2.70 26.00 -4.90
#